data_AF-A0A9E4TPB8-F1
#
_entry.id   AF-A0A9E4TPB8-F1
#
_cell.length_a   1.000
_cell.length_b   1.000
_cell.length_c   1.000
_cell.angle_alpha   90.00
_cell.angle_beta   90.00
_cell.angle_gamma   90.00
#
_symmetry.space_group_name_H-M   'P 1'
#
loop_
_entity.id
_entity.type
_entity.pdbx_description
1 polymer ?
#
loop_
_entity_poly.entity_id
_entity_poly.type
_entity_poly.pdbx_seq_one_letter_code
_entity_poly.pdbx_strand_id
1 'polypeptide(L)'
;MSLPAIISVVIAALLLVFMVTRFDVDLSATWDRVASANPWYLALAFAVHYTTFIFRGARWRLLLQNAAESGTTVPGVLYCSQLVLLGWFANSVAWL
;
A
#
# COMPACT_ATOMS: atom_id res chain seq x y z
N MET A 1 4.11 -17.58 19.01
CA MET A 1 4.27 -16.14 18.72
C MET A 1 5.49 -15.65 19.46
N SER A 2 6.36 -14.88 18.81
CA SER A 2 7.54 -14.31 19.45
C SER A 2 7.14 -13.16 20.39
N LEU A 3 7.91 -12.96 21.47
CA LEU A 3 7.72 -11.86 22.42
C LEU A 3 7.51 -10.47 21.75
N PRO A 4 8.30 -10.06 20.74
CA PRO A 4 8.08 -8.79 20.04
C PRO A 4 6.75 -8.73 19.26
N ALA A 5 6.25 -9.85 18.73
CA ALA A 5 4.98 -9.88 18.03
C ALA A 5 3.80 -9.60 18.98
N ILE A 6 3.84 -10.19 20.18
CA ILE A 6 2.82 -9.95 21.21
C ILE A 6 2.82 -8.48 21.64
N ILE A 7 4.01 -7.91 21.86
CA ILE A 7 4.15 -6.49 22.23
C ILE A 7 3.57 -5.58 21.13
N SER A 8 3.88 -5.84 19.86
CA SER A 8 3.36 -5.06 18.72
C SER A 8 1.82 -5.09 18.67
N VAL A 9 1.22 -6.28 18.82
CA VAL A 9 -0.24 -6.46 18.82
C VAL A 9 -0.87 -5.72 20.00
N VAL A 10 -0.29 -5.82 21.19
CA VAL A 10 -0.78 -5.11 22.39
C VAL A 10 -0.73 -3.59 22.17
N ILE A 11 0.36 -3.06 21.62
CA ILE A 11 0.48 -1.62 21.32
C ILE A 11 -0.57 -1.20 20.29
N ALA A 12 -0.74 -1.96 19.19
CA ALA A 12 -1.76 -1.67 18.18
C ALA A 12 -3.17 -1.67 18.78
N ALA A 13 -3.50 -2.66 19.63
CA ALA A 13 -4.77 -2.72 20.33
C ALA A 13 -4.98 -1.52 21.26
N LEU A 14 -3.96 -1.12 22.03
CA LEU A 14 -4.02 0.05 22.90
C LEU A 14 -4.23 1.34 22.11
N LEU A 15 -3.60 1.49 20.94
CA LEU A 15 -3.81 2.64 20.05
C LEU A 15 -5.25 2.68 19.51
N LEU A 16 -5.81 1.54 19.13
CA LEU A 16 -7.21 1.45 18.69
C LEU A 16 -8.18 1.80 19.82
N VAL A 17 -7.96 1.25 21.03
CA VAL A 17 -8.78 1.58 22.21
C VAL A 17 -8.66 3.06 22.55
N PHE A 18 -7.45 3.61 22.54
CA PHE A 18 -7.23 5.03 22.74
C PHE A 18 -7.97 5.88 21.70
N MET A 19 -7.90 5.51 20.42
CA MET A 19 -8.57 6.22 19.35
C MET A 19 -10.09 6.26 19.56
N VAL A 20 -10.71 5.10 19.84
CA VAL A 20 -12.17 5.01 20.01
C VAL A 20 -12.65 5.66 21.31
N THR A 21 -11.86 5.63 22.37
CA THR A 21 -12.26 6.17 23.69
C THR A 21 -11.98 7.66 23.85
N ARG A 22 -11.00 8.21 23.13
CA ARG A 22 -10.60 9.62 23.25
C ARG A 22 -11.05 10.51 22.10
N PHE A 23 -11.24 9.96 20.92
CA PHE A 23 -11.88 10.68 19.83
C PHE A 23 -13.37 10.31 19.85
N ASP A 24 -14.24 11.30 19.81
CA ASP A 24 -15.69 11.11 19.64
C ASP A 24 -15.97 10.65 18.20
N VAL A 25 -15.56 9.41 17.89
CA VAL A 25 -15.61 8.86 16.54
C VAL A 25 -17.05 8.48 16.24
N ASP A 26 -17.77 9.41 15.62
CA ASP A 26 -19.05 9.12 15.02
C ASP A 26 -18.85 8.33 13.71
N LEU A 27 -18.94 7.00 13.81
CA LEU A 27 -18.81 6.08 12.69
C LEU A 27 -19.91 6.30 11.65
N SER A 28 -21.13 6.65 12.09
CA SER A 28 -22.27 6.98 11.22
C SER A 28 -21.99 8.22 10.38
N ALA A 29 -21.60 9.32 11.02
CA ALA A 29 -21.25 10.55 10.31
C ALA A 29 -20.03 10.37 9.40
N THR A 30 -19.07 9.52 9.78
CA THR A 30 -17.92 9.18 8.94
C THR A 30 -18.36 8.40 7.70
N TRP A 31 -19.27 7.43 7.87
CA TRP A 31 -19.82 6.66 6.76
C TRP A 31 -20.61 7.53 5.79
N ASP A 32 -21.47 8.44 6.30
CA ASP A 32 -22.23 9.37 5.48
C ASP A 32 -21.33 10.30 4.67
N ARG A 33 -20.21 10.76 5.24
CA ARG A 33 -19.19 11.55 4.52
C ARG A 33 -18.51 10.76 3.41
N VAL A 34 -18.25 9.48 3.61
CA VAL A 34 -17.66 8.61 2.58
C VAL A 34 -18.69 8.30 1.49
N ALA A 35 -19.94 8.01 1.86
CA ALA A 35 -21.02 7.71 0.92
C ALA A 35 -21.43 8.92 0.08
N SER A 36 -21.38 10.13 0.67
CA SER A 36 -21.61 11.40 -0.03
C SER A 36 -20.37 11.94 -0.74
N ALA A 37 -19.22 11.28 -0.64
CA ALA A 37 -18.00 11.72 -1.30
C ALA A 37 -18.18 11.70 -2.82
N ASN A 38 -17.58 12.69 -3.49
CA ASN A 38 -17.63 12.74 -4.94
C ASN A 38 -16.85 11.54 -5.52
N PRO A 39 -17.50 10.68 -6.32
CA PRO A 39 -16.87 9.50 -6.91
C PRO A 39 -15.68 9.84 -7.81
N TRP A 40 -15.64 11.05 -8.38
CA TRP A 40 -14.52 11.50 -9.20
C TRP A 40 -13.24 11.69 -8.38
N TYR A 41 -13.34 12.21 -7.15
CA TYR A 41 -12.17 12.32 -6.27
C TYR A 41 -11.69 10.95 -5.81
N LEU A 42 -12.60 9.99 -5.57
CA LEU A 42 -12.22 8.62 -5.27
C LEU A 42 -11.50 7.96 -6.45
N ALA A 43 -12.01 8.14 -7.68
CA ALA A 43 -11.38 7.65 -8.89
C ALA A 43 -10.00 8.29 -9.12
N LEU A 44 -9.87 9.60 -8.88
CA LEU A 44 -8.59 10.31 -8.97
C LEU A 44 -7.60 9.80 -7.92
N ALA A 45 -8.03 9.63 -6.67
CA ALA A 45 -7.20 9.08 -5.61
C ALA A 45 -6.70 7.67 -5.97
N PHE A 46 -7.57 6.83 -6.52
CA PHE A 46 -7.20 5.52 -7.04
C PHE A 46 -6.17 5.65 -8.18
N ALA A 47 -6.44 6.47 -9.20
CA ALA A 47 -5.52 6.66 -10.31
C ALA A 47 -4.13 7.14 -9.85
N VAL A 48 -4.07 8.12 -8.96
CA VAL A 48 -2.82 8.64 -8.39
C VAL A 48 -2.09 7.56 -7.58
N HIS A 49 -2.82 6.79 -6.77
CA HIS A 49 -2.27 5.70 -5.98
C HIS A 49 -1.61 4.64 -6.89
N TYR A 50 -2.29 4.16 -7.92
CA TYR A 50 -1.76 3.14 -8.82
C TYR A 50 -0.64 3.65 -9.74
N THR A 51 -0.69 4.92 -10.14
CA THR A 51 0.40 5.55 -10.92
C THR A 51 1.73 5.49 -10.17
N THR A 52 1.72 5.54 -8.83
CA THR A 52 2.93 5.42 -8.01
C THR A 52 3.67 4.10 -8.24
N PHE A 53 2.95 3.01 -8.53
CA PHE A 53 3.58 1.71 -8.85
C PHE A 53 4.33 1.74 -10.18
N ILE A 54 3.89 2.54 -11.15
CA ILE A 54 4.56 2.70 -12.44
C ILE A 54 5.93 3.37 -12.24
N PHE A 55 5.97 4.46 -11.47
CA PHE A 55 7.24 5.12 -11.13
C PHE A 55 8.19 4.20 -10.37
N ARG A 56 7.65 3.41 -9.43
CA ARG A 56 8.43 2.40 -8.70
C ARG A 56 8.98 1.33 -9.65
N GLY A 57 8.17 0.80 -10.55
CA GLY A 57 8.59 -0.18 -11.55
C GLY A 57 9.64 0.38 -12.51
N ALA A 58 9.53 1.64 -12.93
CA ALA A 58 10.52 2.31 -13.76
C ALA A 58 11.88 2.43 -13.03
N ARG A 59 11.85 2.84 -11.76
CA ARG A 59 13.06 2.91 -10.92
C ARG A 59 13.71 1.53 -10.78
N TRP A 60 12.93 0.48 -10.52
CA TRP A 60 13.45 -0.88 -10.41
C TRP A 60 13.98 -1.40 -11.73
N ARG A 61 13.35 -1.06 -12.86
CA ARG A 61 13.87 -1.39 -14.18
C ARG A 61 15.24 -0.76 -14.42
N LEU A 62 15.44 0.50 -14.05
CA LEU A 62 16.73 1.17 -14.18
C LEU A 62 17.83 0.43 -13.38
N LEU A 63 17.51 -0.02 -12.17
CA LEU A 63 18.44 -0.83 -11.37
C LEU A 63 18.74 -2.18 -12.03
N LEU A 64 17.72 -2.84 -12.59
CA LEU A 64 17.89 -4.10 -13.34
C LEU A 64 18.75 -3.91 -14.60
N GLN A 65 18.60 -2.79 -15.30
CA GLN A 65 19.43 -2.45 -16.46
C GLN A 65 20.90 -2.24 -16.09
N ASN A 66 21.16 -1.58 -14.96
CA ASN A 66 22.53 -1.37 -14.48
C ASN A 66 23.18 -2.67 -13.97
N ALA A 67 22.40 -3.63 -13.50
CA ALA A 67 22.88 -4.92 -12.99
C ALA A 67 22.90 -6.03 -14.06
N ALA A 68 22.31 -5.80 -15.24
CA ALA A 68 22.22 -6.80 -16.29
C ALA A 68 23.57 -7.01 -16.99
N GLU A 69 23.93 -8.27 -17.22
CA GLU A 69 25.09 -8.62 -18.04
C GLU A 69 24.85 -8.25 -19.52
N SER A 70 25.95 -7.92 -20.20
CA SER A 70 25.99 -7.58 -21.62
C SER A 70 25.27 -8.63 -22.47
N GLY A 71 24.08 -8.29 -22.99
CA GLY A 71 23.26 -9.18 -23.83
C GLY A 71 21.93 -9.60 -23.22
N THR A 72 21.65 -9.26 -21.95
CA THR A 72 20.38 -9.61 -21.30
C THR A 72 19.30 -8.57 -21.61
N THR A 73 18.16 -8.99 -22.15
CA THR A 73 17.01 -8.10 -22.39
C THR A 73 16.28 -7.80 -21.10
N VAL A 74 16.27 -6.54 -20.66
CA VAL A 74 15.51 -6.14 -19.47
C VAL A 74 14.03 -5.93 -19.82
N PRO A 75 13.10 -6.51 -19.04
CA PRO A 75 11.67 -6.35 -19.28
C PRO A 75 11.20 -4.89 -19.25
N GLY A 76 10.03 -4.65 -19.86
CA GLY A 76 9.42 -3.32 -19.93
C GLY A 76 9.01 -2.78 -18.55
N VAL A 77 8.90 -1.45 -18.46
CA VAL A 77 8.51 -0.75 -17.22
C VAL A 77 7.19 -1.28 -16.66
N LEU A 78 6.21 -1.55 -17.52
CA LEU A 78 4.90 -2.06 -17.11
C LEU A 78 4.99 -3.42 -16.43
N TYR A 79 5.80 -4.33 -16.98
CA TYR A 79 6.01 -5.65 -16.38
C TYR A 79 6.71 -5.55 -15.02
N CYS A 80 7.77 -4.74 -14.91
CA CYS A 80 8.41 -4.46 -13.63
C CYS A 80 7.43 -3.84 -12.61
N SER A 81 6.53 -2.97 -13.07
CA SER A 81 5.51 -2.35 -12.22
C SER A 81 4.48 -3.37 -11.71
N GLN A 82 4.06 -4.32 -12.55
CA GLN A 82 3.21 -5.43 -12.15
C GLN A 82 3.88 -6.31 -11.09
N LEU A 83 5.16 -6.63 -11.25
CA LEU A 83 5.91 -7.38 -10.23
C LEU A 83 5.97 -6.65 -8.90
N VAL A 84 6.21 -5.33 -8.91
CA VAL A 84 6.22 -4.51 -7.70
C VAL A 84 4.82 -4.46 -7.06
N LEU A 85 3.76 -4.36 -7.87
CA LEU A 85 2.37 -4.37 -7.39
C LEU A 85 2.02 -5.72 -6.75
N LEU A 86 2.34 -6.83 -7.41
CA LEU A 86 2.09 -8.18 -6.88
C LEU A 86 2.91 -8.45 -5.62
N GLY A 87 4.17 -8.03 -5.58
CA GLY A 87 5.00 -8.15 -4.38
C GLY A 87 4.47 -7.32 -3.21
N TRP A 88 4.00 -6.10 -3.48
CA TRP A 88 3.32 -5.28 -2.47
C TRP A 88 2.04 -5.94 -1.97
N PHE A 89 1.19 -6.44 -2.88
CA PHE A 89 -0.05 -7.14 -2.53
C PHE A 89 0.22 -8.38 -1.68
N ALA A 90 1.15 -9.24 -2.13
CA ALA A 90 1.54 -10.43 -1.38
C ALA A 90 2.08 -10.06 0.01
N ASN A 91 2.88 -9.00 0.12
CA ASN A 91 3.38 -8.52 1.41
C ASN A 91 2.24 -8.05 2.32
N SER A 92 1.24 -7.36 1.79
CA SER A 92 0.07 -6.91 2.56
C SER A 92 -0.81 -8.05 3.05
N VAL A 93 -0.91 -9.15 2.28
CA VAL A 93 -1.77 -10.31 2.63
C VAL A 93 -1.02 -11.33 3.50
N ALA A 94 0.26 -11.59 3.22
CA ALA A 94 1.04 -12.63 3.89
C ALA A 94 1.50 -12.24 5.32
N TRP A 95 1.42 -10.96 5.69
CA TRP A 95 1.78 -10.45 7.01
C TRP A 95 0.57 -10.19 7.93
N LEU A 96 -0.52 -10.95 7.74
CA LEU A 96 -1.59 -11.16 8.74
C LEU A 96 -1.24 -12.36 9.61
#